data_AF-A0AAE1VDR8-F1
#
_entry.id   AF-A0AAE1VDR8-F1
#
_cell.length_a   1.000
_cell.length_b   1.000
_cell.length_c   1.000
_cell.angle_alpha   90.00
_cell.angle_beta   90.00
_cell.angle_gamma   90.00
#
_symmetry.space_group_name_H-M   'P 1'
#
loop_
_entity.id
_entity.type
_entity.pdbx_description
1 polymer ?
#
loop_
_entity_poly.entity_id
_entity_poly.type
_entity_poly.pdbx_seq_one_letter_code
_entity_poly.pdbx_strand_id
1 'polypeptide(L)'
;MTRAKSMRTRQAEEQLRKIEAHIQANKRPRWVEINPNGAGNENGNGTEFHPKLQFPNYNGVEPRAWLRRSDRYFNIYRITDAIKKLEMATLHLEGYVKALYFSFTSLEDK
;
A
#
# COMPACT_ATOMS: atom_id res chain seq x y z
N MET A 1 -45.27 10.83 -23.73
CA MET A 1 -44.37 9.68 -23.49
C MET A 1 -43.08 10.17 -22.81
N THR A 2 -43.09 10.45 -21.49
CA THR A 2 -41.93 11.14 -20.85
C THR A 2 -41.78 10.87 -19.35
N ARG A 3 -41.93 9.62 -18.87
CA ARG A 3 -41.72 9.29 -17.43
C ARG A 3 -40.61 8.26 -17.20
N ALA A 4 -40.47 7.27 -18.07
CA ALA A 4 -39.48 6.20 -17.92
C ALA A 4 -38.02 6.65 -18.15
N LYS A 5 -37.77 7.64 -19.01
CA LYS A 5 -36.40 8.16 -19.27
C LYS A 5 -35.84 8.94 -18.07
N SER A 6 -36.69 9.68 -17.34
CA SER A 6 -36.29 10.52 -16.19
C SER A 6 -36.00 9.71 -14.91
N MET A 7 -36.64 8.56 -14.73
CA MET A 7 -36.34 7.68 -13.59
C MET A 7 -35.03 6.90 -13.79
N ARG A 8 -34.73 6.44 -15.00
CA ARG A 8 -33.49 5.72 -15.30
C ARG A 8 -32.25 6.58 -15.14
N THR A 9 -32.33 7.88 -15.47
CA THR A 9 -31.24 8.83 -15.24
C THR A 9 -31.02 9.07 -13.75
N ARG A 10 -32.08 9.31 -12.98
CA ARG A 10 -31.98 9.46 -11.51
C ARG A 10 -31.40 8.22 -10.83
N GLN A 11 -31.82 7.04 -11.26
CA GLN A 11 -31.31 5.78 -10.70
C GLN A 11 -29.83 5.55 -11.07
N ALA A 12 -29.41 5.88 -12.30
CA ALA A 12 -28.01 5.78 -12.71
C ALA A 12 -27.12 6.80 -11.99
N GLU A 13 -27.58 8.04 -11.80
CA GLU A 13 -26.87 9.10 -11.07
C GLU A 13 -26.69 8.73 -9.59
N GLU A 14 -27.70 8.12 -8.97
CA GLU A 14 -27.59 7.67 -7.58
C GLU A 14 -26.60 6.50 -7.43
N GLN A 15 -26.56 5.59 -8.41
CA GLN A 15 -25.57 4.50 -8.43
C GLN A 15 -24.15 5.04 -8.62
N LEU A 16 -23.96 6.01 -9.52
CA LEU A 16 -22.67 6.66 -9.74
C LEU A 16 -22.19 7.39 -8.48
N ARG A 17 -23.09 8.11 -7.80
CA ARG A 17 -22.78 8.80 -6.53
C ARG A 17 -22.40 7.82 -5.41
N LYS A 18 -23.04 6.65 -5.33
CA LYS A 18 -22.68 5.59 -4.38
C LYS A 18 -21.31 4.98 -4.70
N ILE A 19 -21.01 4.76 -5.97
CA ILE A 19 -19.71 4.26 -6.43
C ILE A 19 -18.60 5.29 -6.17
N GLU A 20 -18.83 6.56 -6.49
CA GLU A 20 -17.87 7.65 -6.22
C GLU A 20 -17.66 7.87 -4.73
N ALA A 21 -18.70 7.82 -3.90
CA ALA A 21 -18.58 7.90 -2.45
C ALA A 21 -17.79 6.71 -1.87
N HIS A 22 -17.99 5.50 -2.41
CA HIS A 22 -17.22 4.32 -2.01
C HIS A 22 -15.75 4.42 -2.43
N ILE A 23 -15.48 4.91 -3.64
CA ILE A 23 -14.12 5.17 -4.14
C ILE A 23 -13.46 6.28 -3.29
N GLN A 24 -14.17 7.36 -2.96
CA GLN A 24 -13.65 8.44 -2.09
C GLN A 24 -13.40 7.97 -0.65
N ALA A 25 -14.31 7.18 -0.08
CA ALA A 25 -14.16 6.63 1.27
C ALA A 25 -13.01 5.60 1.35
N ASN A 26 -12.73 4.88 0.27
CA ASN A 26 -11.65 3.88 0.18
C ASN A 26 -10.41 4.36 -0.60
N LYS A 27 -10.28 5.67 -0.90
CA LYS A 27 -9.09 6.25 -1.55
C LYS A 27 -7.84 6.25 -0.66
N ARG A 28 -7.95 5.80 0.58
CA ARG A 28 -6.81 5.57 1.48
C ARG A 28 -6.82 4.10 1.86
N PRO A 29 -5.73 3.33 1.62
CA PRO A 29 -5.62 2.02 2.25
C PRO A 29 -5.76 2.23 3.76
N ARG A 30 -6.64 1.44 4.38
CA ARG A 30 -7.00 1.43 5.81
C ARG A 30 -5.82 0.97 6.71
N TRP A 31 -4.63 1.51 6.47
CA TRP A 31 -3.39 1.23 7.20
C TRP A 31 -2.54 2.48 7.45
N VAL A 32 -3.10 3.69 7.27
CA VAL A 32 -2.34 4.93 7.52
C VAL A 32 -3.12 5.91 8.37
N GLU A 33 -3.05 5.69 9.68
CA GLU A 33 -3.02 6.74 10.71
C GLU A 33 -2.34 6.16 11.98
N ILE A 34 -1.09 5.70 11.84
CA ILE A 34 -0.20 5.59 13.01
C ILE A 34 0.63 6.87 13.04
N ASN A 35 0.29 7.74 13.99
CA ASN A 35 1.00 8.99 14.27
C ASN A 35 2.51 8.73 14.44
N PRO A 36 3.40 9.45 13.74
CA PRO A 36 4.85 9.30 13.89
C PRO A 36 5.42 9.94 15.17
N ASN A 37 4.60 10.59 16.01
CA ASN A 37 5.06 11.28 17.22
C ASN A 37 4.85 10.47 18.52
N GLY A 38 4.53 9.17 18.43
CA GLY A 38 4.45 8.29 19.60
C GLY A 38 5.84 7.81 20.04
N ALA A 39 6.70 8.73 20.48
CA ALA A 39 7.88 8.39 21.26
C ALA A 39 7.43 7.86 22.64
N GLY A 40 7.05 6.58 22.69
CA GLY A 40 6.64 5.88 23.89
C GLY A 40 7.82 5.22 24.59
N ASN A 41 8.45 6.00 25.48
CA ASN A 41 9.15 5.61 26.70
C ASN A 41 9.73 4.17 26.80
N GLU A 42 11.06 4.13 26.81
CA GLU A 42 11.91 3.00 27.20
C GLU A 42 11.69 2.65 28.69
N ASN A 43 10.88 1.63 28.99
CA ASN A 43 11.03 0.76 30.18
C ASN A 43 9.86 -0.22 30.27
N GLY A 44 10.14 -1.50 30.04
CA GLY A 44 9.15 -2.56 30.30
C GLY A 44 9.51 -3.86 29.60
N ASN A 45 9.89 -4.86 30.38
CA ASN A 45 10.12 -6.23 29.96
C ASN A 45 8.80 -6.88 29.52
N GLY A 46 8.32 -6.54 28.33
CA GLY A 46 7.10 -7.07 27.71
C GLY A 46 7.43 -7.49 26.28
N THR A 47 7.11 -8.73 25.95
CA THR A 47 7.21 -9.27 24.59
C THR A 47 6.48 -8.32 23.64
N GLU A 48 7.24 -7.58 22.85
CA GLU A 48 6.79 -6.54 21.93
C GLU A 48 5.80 -7.18 20.93
N PHE A 49 4.49 -7.01 21.17
CA PHE A 49 3.45 -7.54 20.29
C PHE A 49 3.43 -6.69 19.02
N HIS A 50 4.22 -7.12 18.04
CA HIS A 50 4.16 -6.54 16.71
C HIS A 50 2.94 -7.11 15.99
N PRO A 51 1.98 -6.26 15.55
CA PRO A 51 0.90 -6.74 14.69
C PRO A 51 1.51 -7.44 13.48
N LYS A 52 0.90 -8.54 13.00
CA LYS A 52 1.32 -9.23 11.78
C LYS A 52 1.00 -8.35 10.56
N LEU A 53 1.83 -7.34 10.31
CA LEU A 53 1.76 -6.49 9.14
C LEU A 53 2.30 -7.27 7.94
N GLN A 54 1.67 -7.06 6.79
CA GLN A 54 2.19 -7.54 5.51
C GLN A 54 3.11 -6.49 4.91
N PHE A 55 4.16 -6.95 4.22
CA PHE A 55 5.04 -6.06 3.49
C PHE A 55 4.25 -5.39 2.33
N PRO A 56 4.46 -4.09 2.05
CA PRO A 56 3.68 -3.39 1.03
C PRO A 56 4.06 -3.78 -0.40
N ASN A 57 3.07 -4.07 -1.25
CA ASN A 57 3.27 -4.31 -2.69
C ASN A 57 3.55 -3.01 -3.45
N TYR A 58 4.28 -3.13 -4.57
CA TYR A 58 4.60 -2.02 -5.47
C TYR A 58 4.37 -2.37 -6.93
N ASN A 59 3.46 -1.63 -7.56
CA ASN A 59 3.09 -1.78 -8.97
C ASN A 59 3.60 -0.62 -9.86
N GLY A 60 4.40 0.30 -9.32
CA GLY A 60 4.88 1.51 -10.03
C GLY A 60 4.17 2.80 -9.67
N VAL A 61 3.11 2.74 -8.86
CA VAL A 61 2.34 3.92 -8.45
C VAL A 61 2.82 4.45 -7.10
N GLU A 62 2.95 5.77 -6.97
CA GLU A 62 3.36 6.48 -5.74
C GLU A 62 4.65 5.94 -5.07
N PRO A 63 5.81 5.94 -5.76
CA PRO A 63 7.07 5.38 -5.25
C PRO A 63 7.48 5.92 -3.87
N ARG A 64 7.29 7.22 -3.62
CA ARG A 64 7.60 7.85 -2.33
C ARG A 64 6.73 7.33 -1.20
N ALA A 65 5.44 7.08 -1.47
CA ALA A 65 4.52 6.57 -0.47
C ALA A 65 4.77 5.08 -0.19
N TRP A 66 5.14 4.30 -1.21
CA TRP A 66 5.61 2.93 -1.02
C TRP A 66 6.88 2.88 -0.18
N LEU A 67 7.91 3.68 -0.52
CA LEU A 67 9.18 3.70 0.22
C LEU A 67 8.99 4.03 1.70
N ARG A 68 8.18 5.03 2.04
CA ARG A 68 7.86 5.36 3.45
C ARG A 68 7.17 4.22 4.21
N ARG A 69 6.33 3.43 3.52
CA ARG A 69 5.66 2.26 4.11
C ARG A 69 6.65 1.12 4.31
N SER A 70 7.52 0.85 3.33
CA SER A 70 8.59 -0.15 3.42
C SER A 70 9.56 0.16 4.55
N ASP A 71 9.99 1.43 4.68
CA ASP A 71 10.89 1.86 5.74
C ASP A 71 10.27 1.66 7.14
N ARG A 72 8.99 2.03 7.30
CA ARG A 72 8.25 1.78 8.54
C ARG A 72 8.15 0.29 8.87
N TYR A 73 7.89 -0.56 7.87
CA TYR A 73 7.85 -2.01 8.06
C TYR A 73 9.20 -2.52 8.57
N PHE A 74 10.30 -2.13 7.93
CA PHE A 74 11.63 -2.53 8.36
C PHE A 74 11.97 -2.07 9.78
N ASN A 75 11.53 -0.88 10.17
CA ASN A 75 11.74 -0.36 11.53
C ASN A 75 10.94 -1.16 12.57
N ILE A 76 9.68 -1.49 12.29
CA ILE A 76 8.83 -2.30 13.18
C ILE A 76 9.45 -3.69 13.40
N TYR A 77 9.89 -4.35 12.34
CA TYR A 77 10.48 -5.68 12.41
C TYR A 77 11.99 -5.70 12.66
N ARG A 78 12.60 -4.53 12.92
CA ARG A 78 14.05 -4.35 13.14
C ARG A 78 14.93 -4.99 12.06
N ILE A 79 14.47 -4.94 10.81
CA ILE A 79 15.22 -5.45 9.67
C ILE A 79 16.27 -4.40 9.29
N THR A 80 17.54 -4.69 9.54
CA THR A 80 18.66 -3.76 9.28
C THR A 80 19.49 -4.16 8.06
N ASP A 81 19.56 -5.46 7.76
CA ASP A 81 20.34 -6.02 6.66
C ASP A 81 19.84 -5.54 5.29
N ALA A 82 20.74 -4.95 4.50
CA ALA A 82 20.41 -4.35 3.21
C ALA A 82 19.98 -5.39 2.16
N ILE A 83 20.60 -6.58 2.16
CA ILE A 83 20.26 -7.66 1.23
C ILE A 83 18.86 -8.17 1.55
N LYS A 84 18.54 -8.40 2.83
CA LYS A 84 17.19 -8.82 3.26
C LYS A 84 16.12 -7.78 2.91
N LYS A 85 16.41 -6.49 3.07
CA LYS A 85 15.50 -5.41 2.66
C LYS A 85 15.23 -5.47 1.15
N LEU A 86 16.28 -5.67 0.35
CA LEU A 86 16.18 -5.77 -1.11
C LEU A 86 15.39 -7.00 -1.55
N GLU A 87 15.66 -8.17 -0.97
CA GLU A 87 14.92 -9.41 -1.26
C GLU A 87 13.42 -9.23 -0.97
N MET A 88 13.08 -8.72 0.21
CA MET A 88 11.69 -8.44 0.59
C MET A 88 11.00 -7.47 -0.37
N ALA A 89 11.68 -6.38 -0.72
CA ALA A 89 11.17 -5.41 -1.68
C ALA A 89 10.92 -6.04 -3.06
N THR A 90 11.86 -6.87 -3.54
CA THR A 90 11.80 -7.53 -4.84
C THR A 90 10.66 -8.54 -4.93
N LEU A 91 10.42 -9.31 -3.86
CA LEU A 91 9.34 -10.30 -3.79
C LEU A 91 7.94 -9.67 -3.93
N HIS A 92 7.80 -8.40 -3.53
CA HIS A 92 6.53 -7.67 -3.52
C HIS A 92 6.41 -6.64 -4.66
N LEU A 93 7.29 -6.73 -5.67
CA LEU A 93 7.09 -6.04 -6.94
C LEU A 93 5.95 -6.70 -7.73
N GLU A 94 5.14 -5.88 -8.38
CA GLU A 94 3.99 -6.30 -9.18
C GLU A 94 3.98 -5.65 -10.57
N GLY A 95 3.26 -6.28 -11.50
CA GLY A 95 2.98 -5.73 -12.82
C GLY A 95 4.23 -5.38 -13.63
N TYR A 96 4.19 -4.23 -14.29
CA TYR A 96 5.25 -3.76 -15.17
C TYR A 96 6.59 -3.56 -14.44
N VAL A 97 6.56 -3.07 -13.20
CA VAL A 97 7.79 -2.82 -12.44
C VAL A 97 8.53 -4.12 -12.13
N LYS A 98 7.79 -5.19 -11.81
CA LYS A 98 8.36 -6.51 -11.62
C LYS A 98 9.10 -6.97 -12.87
N ALA A 99 8.43 -6.93 -14.03
CA ALA A 99 9.01 -7.36 -15.31
C ALA A 99 10.25 -6.53 -15.67
N LEU A 100 10.18 -5.21 -15.49
CA LEU A 100 11.30 -4.31 -15.75
C LEU A 100 12.51 -4.64 -14.87
N TYR A 101 12.31 -4.80 -13.56
CA TYR A 101 13.39 -5.12 -12.61
C TYR A 101 14.12 -6.41 -13.01
N PHE A 102 13.37 -7.51 -13.24
CA PHE A 102 13.99 -8.78 -13.62
C PHE A 102 14.65 -8.74 -15.00
N SER A 103 14.12 -7.94 -15.94
CA SER A 103 14.78 -7.73 -17.23
C SER A 103 16.12 -7.01 -17.08
N PHE A 104 16.19 -6.04 -16.17
CA PHE A 104 17.40 -5.26 -15.90
C PHE A 104 18.46 -6.12 -15.19
N THR A 105 18.09 -6.83 -14.13
CA THR A 105 19.05 -7.68 -13.39
C THR A 105 19.54 -8.85 -14.23
N SER A 106 18.70 -9.43 -15.09
CA SER A 106 19.10 -10.51 -16.01
C SER A 106 20.10 -10.05 -17.08
N LEU A 107 20.27 -8.74 -17.29
CA LEU A 107 21.26 -8.18 -18.21
C LEU A 107 22.62 -7.98 -17.55
N GLU A 108 22.69 -7.94 -16.22
CA GLU A 108 23.94 -7.77 -15.46
C GLU A 108 24.71 -9.11 -15.29
N ASP A 109 24.05 -10.25 -15.54
CA ASP A 109 24.61 -11.60 -15.44
C ASP A 109 25.29 -12.10 -16.75
N LYS A 110 25.66 -11.20 -17.67
CA LYS A 110 26.38 -11.50 -18.92
C LYS A 110 27.68 -10.72 -19.04
#